data_AF-A0A969NQM3-F1
#
_entry.id   AF-A0A969NQM3-F1
#
_cell.length_a   1.000
_cell.length_b   1.000
_cell.length_c   1.000
_cell.angle_alpha   90.00
_cell.angle_beta   90.00
_cell.angle_gamma   90.00
#
_symmetry.space_group_name_H-M   'P 1'
#
loop_
_entity.id
_entity.type
_entity.pdbx_description
1 polymer ?
#
loop_
_entity_poly.entity_id
_entity_poly.type
_entity_poly.pdbx_seq_one_letter_code
_entity_poly.pdbx_strand_id
1 'polypeptide(L)'
;MVFCDGEQRDVANCYFKILKSSRITAREISQKSGITEANISKFRKGGDIMLSSYQKLIDALPAELRKQYYLLILQGETPKKSDTLLGLEIADRLESSAYQLRQNRMRDN
;
A
#
# COMPACT_ATOMS: atom_id res chain seq x y z
N MET A 1 -9.23 20.87 -3.60
CA MET A 1 -8.07 20.22 -4.23
C MET A 1 -8.62 19.17 -5.18
N VAL A 2 -8.64 19.48 -6.48
CA VAL A 2 -9.16 18.58 -7.53
C VAL A 2 -7.98 17.76 -7.99
N PHE A 3 -7.95 16.47 -7.68
CA PHE A 3 -6.94 15.57 -8.22
C PHE A 3 -7.26 15.37 -9.70
N CYS A 4 -6.31 15.68 -10.58
CA CYS A 4 -6.48 15.53 -12.02
C CYS A 4 -6.75 14.04 -12.37
N ASP A 5 -7.54 13.80 -13.42
CA ASP A 5 -8.11 12.51 -13.84
C ASP A 5 -7.08 11.34 -13.91
N GLY A 6 -5.80 11.65 -14.17
CA GLY A 6 -4.70 10.68 -14.16
C GLY A 6 -4.24 10.25 -12.76
N GLU A 7 -4.10 11.21 -11.83
CA GLU A 7 -3.57 10.96 -10.48
C GLU A 7 -4.53 10.10 -9.65
N GLN A 8 -5.85 10.32 -9.78
CA GLN A 8 -6.85 9.51 -9.07
C GLN A 8 -6.79 8.02 -9.48
N ARG A 9 -6.46 7.76 -10.74
CA ARG A 9 -6.39 6.40 -11.29
C ARG A 9 -5.16 5.65 -10.77
N ASP A 10 -4.03 6.32 -10.64
CA ASP A 10 -2.82 5.76 -10.04
C ASP A 10 -2.98 5.48 -8.55
N VAL A 11 -3.61 6.40 -7.82
CA VAL A 11 -3.94 6.25 -6.38
C VAL A 11 -4.85 5.04 -6.16
N ALA A 12 -5.92 4.91 -6.95
CA ALA A 12 -6.82 3.75 -6.89
C ALA A 12 -6.07 2.45 -7.22
N ASN A 13 -5.25 2.44 -8.27
CA ASN A 13 -4.46 1.28 -8.67
C ASN A 13 -3.51 0.81 -7.55
N CYS A 14 -2.78 1.74 -6.92
CA CYS A 14 -1.90 1.44 -5.78
C CYS A 14 -2.68 0.85 -4.60
N TYR A 15 -3.84 1.44 -4.28
CA TYR A 15 -4.68 0.97 -3.18
C TYR A 15 -5.18 -0.46 -3.42
N PHE A 16 -5.79 -0.72 -4.57
CA PHE A 16 -6.33 -2.05 -4.90
C PHE A 16 -5.24 -3.10 -5.14
N LYS A 17 -4.03 -2.66 -5.54
CA LYS A 17 -2.88 -3.56 -5.64
C LYS A 17 -2.48 -4.10 -4.27
N ILE A 18 -2.43 -3.25 -3.25
CA ILE A 18 -2.12 -3.68 -1.88
C ILE A 18 -3.19 -4.61 -1.35
N LEU A 19 -4.47 -4.28 -1.54
CA LEU A 19 -5.57 -5.17 -1.14
C LEU A 19 -5.42 -6.55 -1.77
N LYS A 20 -5.09 -6.61 -3.06
CA LYS A 20 -4.87 -7.87 -3.78
C LYS A 20 -3.66 -8.64 -3.24
N SER A 21 -2.54 -7.98 -3.01
CA SER A 21 -1.33 -8.60 -2.46
C SER A 21 -1.55 -9.15 -1.04
N SER A 22 -2.36 -8.46 -0.24
CA SER A 22 -2.67 -8.84 1.14
C SER A 22 -3.91 -9.73 1.29
N ARG A 23 -4.50 -10.18 0.16
CA ARG A 23 -5.73 -11.00 0.11
C ARG A 23 -6.93 -10.39 0.87
N ILE A 24 -6.97 -9.07 0.99
CA ILE A 24 -8.10 -8.36 1.60
C ILE A 24 -9.16 -8.13 0.53
N THR A 25 -10.38 -8.54 0.82
CA THR A 25 -11.51 -8.37 -0.09
C THR A 25 -12.11 -6.97 0.00
N ALA A 26 -12.74 -6.52 -1.09
CA ALA A 26 -13.49 -5.25 -1.10
C ALA A 26 -14.61 -5.24 -0.06
N ARG A 27 -15.20 -6.40 0.24
CA ARG A 27 -16.22 -6.59 1.27
C ARG A 27 -15.69 -6.33 2.67
N GLU A 28 -14.51 -6.84 3.01
CA GLU A 28 -13.87 -6.56 4.31
C GLU A 28 -13.57 -5.08 4.50
N ILE A 29 -13.05 -4.42 3.46
CA ILE A 29 -12.83 -2.97 3.47
C ILE A 29 -14.15 -2.22 3.59
N SER A 30 -15.20 -2.66 2.89
CA SER A 30 -16.54 -2.06 2.99
C SER A 30 -17.06 -2.09 4.43
N GLN A 31 -16.95 -3.25 5.09
CA GLN A 31 -17.36 -3.42 6.48
C GLN A 31 -16.56 -2.57 7.45
N LYS A 32 -15.24 -2.45 7.26
CA LYS A 32 -14.37 -1.66 8.14
C LYS A 32 -14.47 -0.15 7.92
N SER A 33 -14.62 0.30 6.68
CA SER A 33 -14.66 1.73 6.32
C SER A 33 -16.07 2.33 6.40
N GLY A 34 -17.10 1.50 6.39
CA GLY A 34 -18.50 1.92 6.25
C GLY A 34 -18.84 2.46 4.85
N ILE A 35 -17.93 2.30 3.87
CA ILE A 35 -18.15 2.69 2.49
C ILE A 35 -18.77 1.52 1.73
N THR A 36 -19.83 1.76 0.98
CA THR A 36 -20.52 0.71 0.22
C THR A 36 -19.61 0.10 -0.86
N GLU A 37 -19.80 -1.19 -1.14
CA GLU A 37 -19.08 -1.89 -2.21
C GLU A 37 -19.27 -1.22 -3.58
N ALA A 38 -20.44 -0.59 -3.82
CA ALA A 38 -20.71 0.17 -5.02
C ALA A 38 -19.76 1.37 -5.17
N ASN A 39 -19.54 2.14 -4.09
CA ASN A 39 -18.61 3.27 -4.09
C ASN A 39 -17.15 2.80 -4.23
N ILE A 40 -16.78 1.69 -3.59
CA ILE A 40 -15.45 1.09 -3.74
C ILE A 40 -15.22 0.63 -5.20
N SER A 41 -16.22 0.00 -5.82
CA SER A 41 -16.16 -0.44 -7.21
C SER A 41 -16.06 0.74 -8.18
N LYS A 42 -16.79 1.84 -7.90
CA LYS A 42 -16.69 3.10 -8.66
C LYS A 42 -15.29 3.70 -8.55
N PHE A 43 -14.75 3.78 -7.33
CA PHE A 43 -13.40 4.26 -7.09
C PHE A 43 -12.34 3.42 -7.83
N ARG A 44 -12.48 2.09 -7.82
CA ARG A 44 -11.59 1.17 -8.57
C ARG A 44 -11.55 1.45 -10.07
N LYS A 45 -12.66 1.94 -10.63
CA LYS A 45 -12.78 2.26 -12.06
C LYS A 45 -12.26 3.67 -12.40
N GLY A 46 -11.68 4.39 -11.43
CA GLY A 46 -11.25 5.78 -11.60
C GLY A 46 -12.39 6.77 -11.45
N GLY A 47 -13.52 6.36 -10.85
CA GLY A 47 -14.59 7.29 -10.54
C GLY A 47 -14.24 8.14 -9.33
N ASP A 48 -14.66 9.41 -9.37
CA ASP A 48 -14.41 10.36 -8.28
C ASP A 48 -14.99 9.85 -6.95
N ILE A 49 -14.19 10.02 -5.90
CA ILE A 49 -14.53 9.69 -4.53
C ILE A 49 -14.27 10.91 -3.65
N MET A 50 -15.19 11.19 -2.73
CA MET A 50 -14.99 12.27 -1.76
C MET A 50 -13.76 11.98 -0.91
N LEU A 51 -12.97 13.04 -0.63
CA LEU A 51 -11.77 12.95 0.21
C LEU A 51 -12.05 12.29 1.57
N SER A 52 -13.19 12.60 2.19
CA SER A 52 -13.62 11.99 3.46
C SER A 52 -13.88 10.48 3.35
N SER A 53 -14.43 10.02 2.22
CA SER A 53 -14.64 8.59 1.96
C SER A 53 -13.32 7.88 1.65
N TYR A 54 -12.43 8.55 0.90
CA TYR A 54 -11.09 8.04 0.65
C TYR A 54 -10.29 7.89 1.95
N GLN A 55 -10.32 8.89 2.84
CA GLN A 55 -9.67 8.82 4.14
C GLN A 55 -10.14 7.59 4.95
N LYS A 56 -11.46 7.34 4.97
CA LYS A 56 -12.03 6.15 5.63
C LYS A 56 -11.54 4.83 5.03
N LEU A 57 -11.31 4.76 3.71
CA LEU A 57 -10.76 3.58 3.05
C LEU A 57 -9.29 3.35 3.44
N ILE A 58 -8.50 4.42 3.59
CA ILE A 58 -7.11 4.33 4.07
C ILE A 58 -7.07 3.94 5.55
N ASP A 59 -7.95 4.49 6.38
CA ASP A 59 -8.01 4.18 7.81
C ASP A 59 -8.51 2.76 8.11
N ALA A 60 -9.30 2.19 7.20
CA ALA A 60 -9.70 0.78 7.27
C ALA A 60 -8.56 -0.20 6.96
N LEU A 61 -7.44 0.26 6.38
CA LEU A 61 -6.26 -0.57 6.18
C LEU A 61 -5.57 -0.88 7.50
N PRO A 62 -5.07 -2.12 7.70
CA PRO A 62 -4.09 -2.45 8.72
C PRO A 62 -2.89 -1.48 8.68
N ALA A 63 -2.35 -1.13 9.84
CA ALA A 63 -1.29 -0.13 9.97
C ALA A 63 -0.07 -0.42 9.06
N GLU A 64 0.34 -1.69 8.96
CA GLU A 64 1.46 -2.11 8.11
C GLU A 64 1.17 -1.90 6.62
N LEU A 65 -0.05 -2.17 6.17
CA LEU A 65 -0.45 -1.97 4.77
C LEU A 65 -0.62 -0.48 4.44
N ARG A 66 -1.02 0.33 5.43
CA ARG A 66 -1.10 1.78 5.28
C ARG A 66 0.28 2.40 5.07
N LYS A 67 1.30 1.93 5.80
CA LYS A 67 2.69 2.35 5.58
C LYS A 67 3.17 1.95 4.18
N GLN A 68 2.94 0.70 3.77
CA GLN A 68 3.28 0.24 2.42
C GLN A 68 2.57 1.07 1.35
N TYR A 69 1.31 1.46 1.59
CA TYR A 69 0.56 2.32 0.69
C TYR A 69 1.21 3.69 0.50
N TYR A 70 1.57 4.35 1.60
CA TYR A 70 2.25 5.64 1.51
C TYR A 70 3.61 5.53 0.84
N LEU A 71 4.37 4.46 1.07
CA LEU A 71 5.64 4.24 0.38
C LEU A 71 5.45 4.12 -1.14
N LEU A 72 4.43 3.39 -1.60
CA LEU A 72 4.12 3.26 -3.03
C LEU A 72 3.69 4.58 -3.67
N ILE A 73 2.91 5.40 -2.96
CA ILE A 73 2.53 6.74 -3.42
C ILE A 73 3.76 7.66 -3.51
N LEU A 74 4.63 7.63 -2.50
CA LEU A 74 5.83 8.48 -2.43
C LEU A 74 6.91 8.11 -3.45
N GLN A 75 7.03 6.82 -3.80
CA GLN A 75 8.00 6.35 -4.79
C GLN A 75 7.60 6.70 -6.23
N GLY A 76 6.36 7.16 -6.48
CA GLY A 76 5.88 7.45 -7.84
C GLY A 76 5.84 6.23 -8.76
N GLU A 77 6.16 5.05 -8.24
CA GLU A 77 6.25 3.81 -8.98
C GLU A 77 5.00 2.97 -8.71
N THR A 78 4.09 2.97 -9.68
CA THR A 78 3.24 1.79 -9.89
C THR A 78 4.19 0.59 -10.03
N PRO A 79 4.21 -0.40 -9.13
CA PRO A 79 5.23 -1.43 -9.25
C PRO A 79 4.94 -2.20 -10.53
N LYS A 80 5.89 -2.24 -11.46
CA LYS A 80 5.80 -3.11 -12.62
C LYS A 80 5.82 -4.55 -12.09
N LYS A 81 5.12 -5.45 -12.79
CA LYS A 81 4.94 -6.86 -12.40
C LYS A 81 6.26 -7.67 -12.24
N SER A 82 7.41 -7.04 -12.43
CA SER A 82 8.75 -7.62 -12.38
C SER A 82 9.47 -7.48 -11.03
N ASP A 83 9.03 -6.62 -10.11
CA ASP A 83 9.80 -6.26 -8.91
C ASP A 83 9.60 -7.18 -7.70
N THR A 84 8.99 -8.35 -7.89
CA THR A 84 8.87 -9.37 -6.84
C THR A 84 10.19 -10.09 -6.51
N LEU A 85 11.26 -9.89 -7.29
CA LEU A 85 12.60 -10.42 -6.96
C LEU A 85 13.51 -9.37 -6.31
N LEU A 86 13.54 -8.14 -6.83
CA LEU A 86 14.40 -7.09 -6.29
C LEU A 86 13.96 -6.65 -4.88
N GLY A 87 12.65 -6.59 -4.62
CA GLY A 87 12.12 -6.29 -3.29
C GLY A 87 12.42 -7.37 -2.24
N LEU A 88 12.49 -8.64 -2.65
CA LEU A 88 12.89 -9.75 -1.77
C LEU A 88 14.41 -9.77 -1.54
N GLU A 89 15.23 -9.49 -2.57
CA GLU A 89 16.69 -9.39 -2.42
C GLU A 89 17.14 -8.22 -1.54
N ILE A 90 16.45 -7.08 -1.60
CA ILE A 90 16.75 -5.93 -0.74
C ILE A 90 16.36 -6.23 0.72
N ALA A 91 15.22 -6.89 0.96
CA ALA A 91 14.81 -7.30 2.29
C ALA A 91 15.83 -8.29 2.91
N ASP A 92 16.25 -9.30 2.14
CA ASP A 92 17.22 -10.31 2.58
C ASP A 92 18.62 -9.71 2.89
N ARG A 93 19.06 -8.72 2.07
CA ARG A 93 20.31 -7.99 2.33
C ARG A 93 20.25 -7.09 3.55
N LEU A 94 19.12 -6.43 3.80
CA LEU A 94 18.96 -5.56 4.97
C LEU A 94 18.91 -6.36 6.27
N GLU A 95 18.27 -7.53 6.28
CA GLU A 95 18.28 -8.45 7.43
C GLU A 95 19.69 -9.02 7.69
N SER A 96 20.42 -9.38 6.63
CA SER A 96 21.81 -9.84 6.74
C SER A 96 22.75 -8.77 7.32
N SER A 97 22.61 -7.51 6.89
CA SER A 97 23.40 -6.40 7.45
C SER A 97 23.03 -6.07 8.90
N ALA A 98 21.75 -6.13 9.25
CA ALA A 98 21.29 -5.93 10.63
C ALA A 98 21.82 -7.04 11.58
N TYR A 99 21.92 -8.28 11.10
CA TYR A 99 22.50 -9.39 11.85
C TYR A 99 24.02 -9.20 12.10
N GLN A 100 24.79 -8.78 11.09
CA GLN A 100 26.23 -8.53 11.23
C GLN A 100 26.54 -7.37 12.20
N LEU A 101 25.75 -6.29 12.13
CA LEU A 101 25.85 -5.18 13.07
C LEU A 101 25.56 -5.60 14.51
N ARG A 102 24.65 -6.56 14.71
CA ARG A 102 24.34 -7.12 16.03
C ARG A 102 25.45 -8.03 16.56
N GLN A 103 26.13 -8.78 15.70
CA GLN A 103 27.27 -9.62 16.10
C GLN A 103 28.52 -8.81 16.42
N ASN A 104 28.81 -7.75 15.67
CA ASN A 104 29.96 -6.87 15.95
C ASN A 104 29.80 -6.14 17.29
N ARG A 105 28.57 -5.78 17.67
CA ARG A 105 28.30 -5.15 18.96
C ARG A 105 28.45 -6.08 20.17
N MET A 106 28.52 -7.40 19.96
CA MET A 106 28.75 -8.41 21.01
C MET A 106 30.22 -8.82 21.14
N ARG A 107 31.10 -8.35 20.24
CA ARG A 107 32.55 -8.64 20.25
C ARG A 107 33.40 -7.52 20.86
N ASP A 108 32.82 -6.34 21.07
CA ASP A 108 33.47 -5.14 21.62
C ASP A 108 33.15 -4.94 23.12
N ASN A 109 32.72 -6.00 23.80
CA ASN A 109 32.48 -6.06 25.26
C ASN A 109 33.23 -7.25 25.85
#